data_AF-A0A941D054-F1
#
_entry.id   AF-A0A941D054-F1
#
_cell.length_a   1.000
_cell.length_b   1.000
_cell.length_c   1.000
_cell.angle_alpha   90.00
_cell.angle_beta   90.00
_cell.angle_gamma   90.00
#
_symmetry.space_group_name_H-M   'P 1'
#
loop_
_entity.id
_entity.type
_entity.pdbx_description
1 polymer ?
#
loop_
_entity_poly.entity_id
_entity_poly.type
_entity_poly.pdbx_seq_one_letter_code
_entity_poly.pdbx_strand_id
1 'polypeptide(L)' 'MKDAEVPHARKVAPLKEGEKPDQLAHKEHEAEDRQEALLDEGLEESFPGSDPVSVKRIT' A
#
# COMPACT_ATOMS: atom_id res chain seq x y z
N MET A 1 -5.57 -4.49 36.52
CA MET A 1 -5.39 -4.00 35.15
C MET A 1 -5.12 -5.24 34.31
N LYS A 2 -6.10 -5.71 33.51
CA LYS A 2 -5.92 -6.91 32.69
C LYS A 2 -5.41 -6.43 31.34
N ASP A 3 -4.11 -6.60 31.10
CA ASP A 3 -3.55 -6.46 29.77
C ASP A 3 -4.23 -7.50 28.90
N ALA A 4 -5.00 -7.03 27.92
CA ALA A 4 -5.77 -7.91 27.08
C ALA A 4 -4.79 -8.76 26.26
N GLU A 5 -4.83 -10.08 26.50
CA GLU A 5 -3.99 -11.10 25.85
C GLU A 5 -4.45 -11.33 24.39
N VAL A 6 -4.72 -10.24 23.66
CA VAL A 6 -5.15 -10.26 22.27
C VAL A 6 -3.91 -10.27 21.39
N PRO A 7 -3.87 -11.11 20.34
CA PRO A 7 -2.75 -11.08 19.41
C PRO A 7 -2.61 -9.67 18.80
N HIS A 8 -1.38 -9.16 18.78
CA HIS A 8 -1.05 -7.82 18.27
C HIS A 8 -1.29 -7.68 16.75
N ALA A 9 -1.57 -8.79 16.06
CA ALA A 9 -1.83 -8.83 14.62
C ALA A 9 -2.94 -9.82 14.29
N ARG A 10 -3.70 -9.50 13.23
CA ARG A 10 -4.68 -10.42 12.64
C ARG A 10 -3.93 -11.55 11.92
N LYS A 11 -4.37 -12.80 12.09
CA LYS A 11 -3.86 -13.93 11.31
C LYS A 11 -4.35 -13.82 9.86
N VAL A 12 -3.43 -14.01 8.91
CA VAL A 12 -3.73 -14.05 7.47
C VAL A 12 -3.15 -15.32 6.85
N ALA A 13 -3.72 -15.78 5.75
CA ALA A 13 -3.17 -16.90 5.00
C ALA A 13 -1.80 -16.49 4.41
N PRO A 14 -0.80 -17.38 4.42
CA PRO A 14 0.48 -17.10 3.77
C PRO A 14 0.29 -16.97 2.25
N LEU A 15 1.12 -16.12 1.64
CA LEU A 15 1.20 -15.98 0.18
C LEU A 15 1.68 -17.29 -0.48
N LYS A 16 1.41 -17.47 -1.77
CA LYS A 16 1.94 -18.61 -2.52
C LYS A 16 3.47 -18.54 -2.62
N GLU A 17 4.10 -19.68 -2.86
CA GLU A 17 5.56 -19.73 -3.05
C GLU A 17 5.99 -18.82 -4.21
N GLY A 18 6.87 -17.87 -3.92
CA GLY A 18 7.36 -16.87 -4.90
C GLY A 18 6.45 -15.64 -5.11
N GLU A 19 5.28 -15.59 -4.47
CA GLU A 19 4.37 -14.44 -4.54
C GLU A 19 4.84 -13.32 -3.59
N LYS A 20 4.98 -12.10 -4.12
CA LYS A 20 5.31 -10.92 -3.31
C LYS A 20 4.03 -10.30 -2.74
N PRO A 21 4.06 -9.73 -1.53
CA PRO A 21 2.94 -8.96 -1.01
C PRO A 21 2.72 -7.74 -1.91
N ASP A 22 1.48 -7.48 -2.31
CA ASP A 22 1.12 -6.26 -3.01
C ASP A 22 1.07 -5.10 -2.02
N GLN A 23 2.04 -4.20 -2.12
CA GLN A 23 2.20 -3.05 -1.23
C GLN A 23 1.10 -2.00 -1.46
N LEU A 24 0.47 -1.99 -2.65
CA LEU A 24 -0.58 -1.05 -2.99
C LEU A 24 -1.96 -1.57 -2.61
N ALA A 25 -2.12 -2.83 -2.20
CA ALA A 25 -3.43 -3.43 -1.95
C ALA A 25 -4.31 -2.65 -0.96
N HIS A 26 -3.70 -1.97 0.02
CA HIS A 26 -4.43 -1.10 0.93
C HIS A 26 -4.85 0.21 0.24
N LYS A 27 -3.91 0.90 -0.43
CA LYS A 27 -4.17 2.17 -1.11
C LYS A 27 -5.14 2.01 -2.28
N GLU A 28 -5.07 0.91 -3.02
CA GLU A 28 -6.01 0.56 -4.10
C GLU A 28 -7.45 0.35 -3.60
N HIS A 29 -7.65 -0.07 -2.36
CA HIS A 29 -8.99 -0.21 -1.79
C HIS A 29 -9.61 1.16 -1.45
N GLU A 30 -8.78 2.18 -1.24
CA GLU A 30 -9.20 3.53 -0.88
C GLU A 30 -9.24 4.48 -2.09
N ALA A 31 -8.46 4.20 -3.13
CA ALA A 31 -8.38 4.96 -4.38
C ALA A 31 -9.43 4.53 -5.42
N GLU A 32 -9.72 5.40 -6.38
CA GLU A 32 -10.64 5.11 -7.49
C GLU A 32 -10.03 4.14 -8.49
N ASP A 33 -8.71 4.24 -8.73
CA ASP A 33 -7.97 3.32 -9.59
C ASP A 33 -6.53 3.07 -9.12
N ARG A 34 -5.87 2.10 -9.75
CA ARG A 34 -4.47 1.74 -9.45
C ARG A 34 -3.47 2.87 -9.78
N GLN A 35 -3.81 3.76 -10.71
CA GLN A 35 -2.94 4.88 -11.08
C GLN A 35 -2.96 5.96 -10.01
N GLU A 36 -4.11 6.23 -9.42
CA GLU A 36 -4.28 7.14 -8.29
C GLU A 36 -3.55 6.61 -7.05
N ALA A 37 -3.71 5.32 -6.71
CA ALA A 37 -2.97 4.70 -5.61
C ALA A 37 -1.44 4.82 -5.77
N LEU A 38 -0.94 4.73 -7.00
CA LEU A 38 0.48 4.93 -7.33
C LEU A 38 0.92 6.39 -7.22
N LEU A 39 0.06 7.32 -7.64
CA LEU A 39 0.34 8.76 -7.54
C LEU A 39 0.41 9.19 -6.08
N ASP A 40 -0.51 8.73 -5.24
CA ASP A 40 -0.55 9.09 -3.82
C ASP A 40 0.66 8.55 -3.06
N GLU A 41 1.05 7.28 -3.28
CA GLU A 41 2.28 6.72 -2.72
C GLU A 41 3.51 7.50 -3.18
N GLY A 42 3.65 7.71 -4.49
CA GLY A 42 4.80 8.43 -5.03
C GLY A 42 4.87 9.87 -4.53
N LEU A 43 3.73 10.52 -4.29
CA LEU A 43 3.65 11.87 -3.74
C LEU A 43 4.12 11.89 -2.28
N GLU A 44 3.63 10.96 -1.44
CA GLU A 44 4.04 10.83 -0.04
C GLU A 44 5.54 10.56 0.10
N GLU A 45 6.10 9.67 -0.74
CA GLU A 45 7.52 9.32 -0.74
C GLU A 45 8.42 10.45 -1.29
N SER A 46 7.87 11.32 -2.14
CA SER A 46 8.63 12.40 -2.78
C SER A 46 8.79 13.64 -1.90
N PHE A 47 8.03 13.78 -0.81
CA PHE A 47 8.25 14.90 0.11
C PHE A 47 9.63 14.79 0.79
N PRO A 48 10.45 15.87 0.81
CA PRO A 48 10.14 17.28 0.55
C PRO A 48 10.40 17.80 -0.89
N GLY A 49 10.79 16.95 -1.83
CA GLY A 49 11.05 17.34 -3.23
C GLY A 49 9.78 17.79 -3.95
N SER A 50 9.82 18.97 -4.58
CA SER A 50 8.62 19.67 -5.07
C SER A 50 8.12 19.27 -6.46
N ASP A 51 8.74 18.28 -7.13
CA ASP A 51 8.30 17.86 -8.46
C ASP A 51 7.24 16.76 -8.33
N PRO A 52 6.00 16.97 -8.81
CA PRO A 52 4.97 15.94 -8.71
C PRO A 52 5.36 14.67 -9.48
N VAL A 53 5.10 13.51 -8.86
CA VAL A 53 5.29 12.22 -9.52
C VAL A 53 4.36 12.07 -10.73
N SER A 54 4.89 11.52 -11.83
CA SER A 54 4.13 11.26 -13.06
C SER A 54 4.07 9.76 -13.35
N VAL A 55 2.89 9.15 -13.18
CA VAL A 55 2.65 7.74 -13.56
C VAL A 55 2.28 7.64 -15.04
N LYS A 56 2.86 6.65 -15.76
CA LYS A 56 2.57 6.41 -17.17
C LYS A 56 1.61 5.23 -17.33
N ARG A 57 0.51 5.45 -18.07
CA ARG A 57 -0.33 4.37 -18.59
C ARG A 57 0.34 3.78 -19.83
N ILE A 58 0.87 2.57 -19.71
CA ILE A 58 1.41 1.80 -20.84
C ILE A 58 0.33 0.78 -21.19
N THR A 59 -0.39 1.01 -22.29
CA THR A 59 -1.41 0.09 -22.84
C THR A 59 -0.78 -0.95 -23.75
#